data_AF-A0A963ET69-F1
#
_entry.id   AF-A0A963ET69-F1
#
_cell.length_a   1.000
_cell.length_b   1.000
_cell.length_c   1.000
_cell.angle_alpha   90.00
_cell.angle_beta   90.00
_cell.angle_gamma   90.00
#
_symmetry.space_group_name_H-M   'P 1'
#
loop_
_entity.id
_entity.type
_entity.pdbx_description
1 polymer ?
#
loop_
_entity_poly.entity_id
_entity_poly.type
_entity_poly.pdbx_seq_one_letter_code
_entity_poly.pdbx_strand_id
1 'polypeptide(L)'
;MRGRSFNNAYVIIDEAQGLTQFQLKSVISRVGADSKIVVLGNLAQIDNKYISPLTSGLTYLVEKSKQYPHAGIMHVNGIVRSRLA
;
A
#
# COMPACT_ATOMS: atom_id res chain seq x y z
N MET A 1 -12.01 4.20 11.09
CA MET A 1 -11.85 5.42 11.92
C MET A 1 -12.65 6.56 11.30
N ARG A 2 -13.68 7.08 11.98
CA ARG A 2 -14.50 8.19 11.47
C ARG A 2 -13.88 9.52 11.91
N GLY A 3 -13.59 10.41 10.97
CA GLY A 3 -13.37 11.84 11.28
C GLY A 3 -11.96 12.36 11.59
N ARG A 4 -10.88 11.55 11.60
CA ARG A 4 -9.50 12.06 11.83
C ARG A 4 -8.56 11.88 10.64
N SER A 5 -8.05 12.99 10.10
CA SER A 5 -7.04 12.97 9.03
C SER A 5 -5.65 12.89 9.64
N PHE A 6 -4.74 12.19 8.98
CA PHE A 6 -3.33 12.15 9.34
C PHE A 6 -2.67 13.38 8.69
N ASN A 7 -2.54 14.46 9.45
CA ASN A 7 -1.80 15.66 9.03
C ASN A 7 -0.41 15.64 9.68
N ASN A 8 0.57 16.24 9.02
CA ASN A 8 1.96 16.32 9.49
C ASN A 8 2.53 14.96 9.92
N ALA A 9 2.25 13.92 9.12
CA ALA A 9 2.51 12.52 9.48
C ALA A 9 3.24 11.75 8.37
N TYR A 10 4.08 10.82 8.79
CA TYR A 10 4.61 9.76 7.92
C TYR A 10 3.84 8.47 8.19
N VAL A 11 3.09 8.00 7.20
CA VAL A 11 2.28 6.79 7.28
C VAL A 11 2.97 5.68 6.50
N ILE A 12 3.21 4.54 7.14
CA ILE A 12 3.73 3.34 6.49
C ILE A 12 2.67 2.25 6.59
N ILE A 13 2.30 1.69 5.44
CA ILE A 13 1.42 0.53 5.36
C ILE A 13 2.27 -0.62 4.81
N ASP A 14 2.47 -1.64 5.64
CA ASP A 14 3.13 -2.88 5.23
C ASP A 14 2.08 -3.97 4.94
N GLU A 15 2.50 -5.02 4.23
CA GLU A 15 1.66 -6.16 3.84
C GLU A 15 0.39 -5.75 3.06
N ALA A 16 0.48 -4.67 2.28
CA ALA A 16 -0.68 -4.08 1.61
C ALA A 16 -1.31 -5.02 0.55
N GLN A 17 -0.61 -6.08 0.14
CA GLN A 17 -1.19 -7.10 -0.73
C GLN A 17 -2.42 -7.78 -0.09
N GLY A 18 -2.46 -7.86 1.25
CA GLY A 18 -3.57 -8.47 2.02
C GLY A 18 -4.77 -7.54 2.22
N LEU A 19 -4.69 -6.29 1.77
CA LEU A 19 -5.80 -5.33 1.85
C LEU A 19 -6.64 -5.37 0.59
N THR A 20 -7.96 -5.25 0.74
CA THR A 20 -8.85 -4.97 -0.40
C THR A 20 -8.70 -3.53 -0.87
N GLN A 21 -9.11 -3.25 -2.11
CA GLN A 21 -9.20 -1.89 -2.64
C GLN A 21 -9.95 -0.92 -1.71
N PHE A 22 -11.07 -1.36 -1.13
CA PHE A 22 -11.87 -0.52 -0.24
C PHE A 22 -11.11 -0.18 1.04
N GLN A 23 -10.46 -1.17 1.67
CA GLN A 23 -9.68 -0.96 2.89
C GLN A 23 -8.51 0.00 2.63
N LEU A 24 -7.72 -0.22 1.58
CA LEU A 24 -6.57 0.64 1.30
C LEU A 24 -7.01 2.08 0.97
N LYS A 25 -8.06 2.26 0.14
CA LYS A 25 -8.65 3.57 -0.14
C LYS A 25 -9.13 4.28 1.13
N SER A 26 -9.72 3.53 2.07
CA SER A 26 -10.19 4.09 3.34
C SER A 26 -9.06 4.65 4.20
N VAL A 27 -7.84 4.13 4.09
CA VAL A 27 -6.66 4.66 4.79
C VAL A 27 -6.06 5.84 4.02
N ILE A 28 -5.83 5.71 2.71
CA ILE A 28 -5.21 6.75 1.88
C ILE A 28 -6.02 8.05 1.91
N SER A 29 -7.36 7.96 1.85
CA SER A 29 -8.25 9.12 1.92
C SER A 29 -8.19 9.88 3.25
N ARG A 30 -7.48 9.38 4.26
CA ARG A 30 -7.21 10.09 5.52
C ARG A 30 -5.88 10.84 5.52
N VAL A 31 -4.97 10.59 4.59
CA VAL A 31 -3.68 11.29 4.52
C VAL A 31 -3.95 12.73 4.11
N GLY A 32 -3.60 13.66 4.99
CA GLY A 32 -3.87 15.08 4.84
C GLY A 32 -2.62 15.90 4.57
N ALA A 33 -2.66 17.18 4.93
CA ALA A 33 -1.60 18.13 4.63
C ALA A 33 -0.27 17.73 5.29
N ASP A 34 0.83 18.10 4.65
CA ASP A 34 2.20 17.91 5.13
C ASP A 34 2.52 16.46 5.52
N SER A 35 1.89 15.52 4.84
CA SER A 35 2.00 14.09 5.14
C SER A 35 2.52 13.30 3.95
N LYS A 36 3.21 12.21 4.26
CA LYS A 36 3.72 11.27 3.27
C LYS A 36 3.24 9.88 3.63
N ILE A 37 2.84 9.11 2.62
CA ILE A 37 2.47 7.71 2.77
C ILE A 37 3.42 6.84 1.96
N VAL A 38 3.86 5.74 2.57
CA VAL A 38 4.64 4.68 1.94
C VAL A 38 3.85 3.40 2.07
N VAL A 39 3.59 2.72 0.95
CA VAL A 39 2.84 1.47 0.91
C VAL A 39 3.77 0.39 0.37
N LEU A 40 3.91 -0.68 1.15
CA LEU A 40 4.78 -1.81 0.88
C LEU A 40 3.93 -3.08 0.75
N GLY A 41 4.41 -4.02 -0.04
CA GLY A 41 3.78 -5.33 -0.14
C GLY A 41 4.31 -6.16 -1.30
N ASN A 42 3.92 -7.43 -1.31
CA ASN A 42 4.34 -8.41 -2.30
C ASN A 42 3.14 -9.26 -2.75
N LEU A 43 2.71 -9.08 -4.01
CA LEU A 43 1.57 -9.82 -4.56
C LEU A 43 1.77 -11.34 -4.60
N ALA A 44 3.01 -11.83 -4.56
CA ALA A 44 3.29 -13.26 -4.49
C ALA A 44 3.05 -13.87 -3.09
N GLN A 45 2.87 -13.04 -2.06
CA GLN A 45 2.62 -13.46 -0.66
C GLN A 45 1.19 -13.17 -0.22
N ILE A 46 0.22 -13.13 -1.15
CA ILE A 46 -1.19 -13.04 -0.78
C ILE A 46 -1.62 -14.35 -0.11
N ASP A 47 -2.10 -14.25 1.13
CA ASP A 47 -2.54 -15.35 1.98
C ASP A 47 -4.07 -15.41 2.15
N ASN A 48 -4.78 -14.35 1.73
CA ASN A 48 -6.23 -14.23 1.84
C ASN A 48 -6.94 -14.84 0.63
N LYS A 49 -7.78 -15.86 0.86
CA LYS A 49 -8.56 -16.57 -0.16
C LYS A 49 -9.53 -15.69 -0.97
N TYR A 50 -9.90 -14.52 -0.44
CA TYR A 50 -10.83 -13.58 -1.08
C TYR A 50 -10.12 -12.46 -1.84
N ILE A 51 -8.79 -12.44 -1.83
CA ILE A 51 -7.96 -11.46 -2.51
C ILE A 51 -7.12 -12.18 -3.55
N SER A 52 -7.08 -11.63 -4.75
CA SER A 52 -6.19 -12.06 -5.82
C SER A 52 -5.23 -10.91 -6.16
N PRO A 53 -4.16 -11.18 -6.91
CA PRO A 53 -3.29 -10.12 -7.41
C PRO A 53 -4.06 -9.03 -8.17
N LEU A 54 -5.19 -9.34 -8.82
CA LEU A 54 -6.00 -8.35 -9.54
C LEU A 54 -6.96 -7.58 -8.65
N THR A 55 -7.41 -8.16 -7.53
CA THR A 55 -8.38 -7.52 -6.61
C THR A 55 -7.71 -6.89 -5.38
N SER A 56 -6.41 -7.11 -5.20
CA SER A 56 -5.62 -6.52 -4.13
C SER A 56 -5.62 -4.99 -4.21
N GLY A 57 -5.72 -4.36 -3.04
CA GLY A 57 -5.58 -2.92 -2.90
C GLY A 57 -4.22 -2.44 -3.38
N LEU A 58 -3.16 -3.23 -3.22
CA LEU A 58 -1.81 -2.88 -3.68
C LEU A 58 -1.77 -2.67 -5.20
N THR A 59 -2.33 -3.60 -5.97
CA THR A 59 -2.42 -3.49 -7.44
C THR A 59 -3.24 -2.28 -7.85
N TYR A 60 -4.40 -2.08 -7.21
CA TYR A 60 -5.22 -0.90 -7.46
C TYR A 60 -4.46 0.41 -7.22
N LEU A 61 -3.70 0.49 -6.12
CA LEU A 61 -2.91 1.67 -5.79
C LEU A 61 -1.84 1.93 -6.84
N VAL A 62 -1.04 0.91 -7.19
CA VAL A 62 0.02 1.04 -8.21
C VAL A 62 -0.54 1.55 -9.52
N GLU A 63 -1.64 0.98 -10.01
CA GLU A 63 -2.27 1.43 -11.26
C GLU A 63 -2.75 2.88 -11.20
N LYS A 64 -3.35 3.31 -10.08
CA LYS A 64 -3.78 4.71 -9.91
C LYS A 64 -2.62 5.68 -9.73
N SER A 65 -1.54 5.25 -9.11
CA SER A 65 -0.34 6.05 -8.88
C SER A 65 0.43 6.37 -10.16
N LYS A 66 0.36 5.52 -11.21
CA LYS A 66 1.07 5.76 -12.49
C LYS A 66 0.75 7.11 -13.13
N GLN A 67 -0.45 7.64 -12.92
CA GLN A 67 -0.90 8.92 -13.47
C GLN A 67 -0.77 10.08 -12.48
N TYR A 68 -0.29 9.83 -11.26
CA TYR A 68 -0.22 10.84 -10.21
C TYR A 68 1.20 11.42 -10.11
N PRO A 69 1.42 12.71 -10.44
CA PRO A 69 2.76 13.30 -10.52
C PRO A 69 3.57 13.28 -9.21
N HIS A 70 2.89 13.15 -8.07
CA HIS A 70 3.53 13.14 -6.76
C HIS A 70 3.72 11.72 -6.20
N ALA A 71 3.43 10.67 -6.98
CA ALA A 71 3.73 9.29 -6.62
C ALA A 71 5.07 8.84 -7.20
N GLY A 72 5.82 8.08 -6.40
CA GLY A 72 6.93 7.25 -6.88
C GLY A 72 6.55 5.79 -6.74
N ILE A 73 6.80 4.99 -7.78
CA ILE A 73 6.63 3.54 -7.75
C ILE A 73 8.01 2.91 -7.86
N MET A 74 8.36 2.05 -6.90
CA MET A 74 9.63 1.33 -6.88
C MET A 74 9.35 -0.17 -6.89
N HIS A 75 9.93 -0.87 -7.87
CA HIS A 75 9.97 -2.32 -7.88
C HIS A 75 11.33 -2.76 -7.32
N VAL A 76 11.30 -3.54 -6.24
CA VAL A 76 12.50 -4.09 -5.62
C VAL A 76 12.63 -5.56 -6.05
N ASN A 77 13.64 -5.86 -6.86
CA ASN A 77 13.92 -7.22 -7.32
C ASN A 77 14.78 -7.96 -6.30
N GLY A 78 14.25 -9.05 -5.76
CA GLY A 78 14.95 -9.89 -4.80
C GLY A 78 14.98 -9.31 -3.38
N ILE A 79 15.04 -10.20 -2.39
CA ILE A 79 15.10 -9.84 -0.98
C ILE A 79 16.29 -10.58 -0.39
N VAL A 80 17.27 -9.85 0.14
CA VAL A 80 18.30 -10.46 0.98
C VAL A 80 17.64 -10.79 2.31
N ARG A 81 17.31 -12.07 2.49
CA ARG A 81 16.78 -12.56 3.76
C ARG A 81 17.92 -13.08 4.63
N SER A 82 17.69 -13.15 5.93
CA SER A 82 18.62 -13.80 6.86
C SER A 82 18.86 -15.25 6.43
N ARG A 83 20.02 -15.82 6.78
CA ARG A 83 20.27 -17.27 6.62
C ARG A 83 19.27 -18.15 7.38
N LEU A 84 18.53 -17.56 8.32
CA LEU A 84 17.51 -18.23 9.13
C LEU A 84 16.10 -18.21 8.50
N ALA A 85 15.91 -17.53 7.37
CA ALA A 85 14.60 -17.25 6.77
C ALA A 85 14.40 -17.95 5.41
#